data_AF-A0A423UUT8-F1
#
_entry.id   AF-A0A423UUT8-F1
#
_cell.length_a   1.000
_cell.length_b   1.000
_cell.length_c   1.000
_cell.angle_alpha   90.00
_cell.angle_beta   90.00
_cell.angle_gamma   90.00
#
_symmetry.space_group_name_H-M   'P 1'
#
loop_
_entity.id
_entity.type
_entity.pdbx_description
1 polymer ?
#
loop_
_entity_poly.entity_id
_entity_poly.type
_entity_poly.pdbx_seq_one_letter_code
_entity_poly.pdbx_strand_id
1 'polypeptide(L)'
;PLARHYPARPHDTGVHLLLGGVKNRGRGVGTTLLRAVADLVLDNLPRCGRVVAEPDLRNTPSVSAFLSAGFRFSAEVDLPDKRAALMIRDRTYRAQL
;
A
#
# COMPACT_ATOMS: atom_id res chain seq x y z
N PRO A 1 4.61 -11.77 7.77
CA PRO A 1 3.28 -12.26 8.22
C PRO A 1 2.23 -12.22 7.10
N LEU A 2 2.03 -11.06 6.46
CA LEU A 2 1.00 -10.85 5.42
C LEU A 2 0.99 -11.92 4.30
N ALA A 3 2.17 -12.35 3.82
CA ALA A 3 2.29 -13.31 2.71
C ALA A 3 1.55 -14.64 2.91
N ARG A 4 1.18 -15.01 4.15
CA ARG A 4 0.41 -16.23 4.46
C ARG A 4 -1.11 -16.05 4.38
N HIS A 5 -1.59 -14.81 4.25
CA HIS A 5 -3.01 -14.48 4.35
C HIS A 5 -3.62 -13.99 3.03
N TYR A 6 -2.87 -14.11 1.93
CA TYR A 6 -3.37 -13.87 0.57
C TYR A 6 -2.55 -14.72 -0.43
N PRO A 7 -3.00 -14.85 -1.69
CA PRO A 7 -2.22 -15.46 -2.77
C PRO A 7 -1.00 -14.60 -3.14
N ALA A 8 0.00 -14.59 -2.26
CA ALA A 8 1.26 -13.88 -2.45
C ALA A 8 2.00 -14.43 -3.67
N ARG A 9 2.58 -13.53 -4.45
CA ARG A 9 3.41 -13.86 -5.62
C ARG A 9 4.88 -13.68 -5.24
N PRO A 10 5.79 -14.42 -5.89
CA PRO A 10 7.21 -14.12 -5.78
C PRO A 10 7.47 -12.64 -6.09
N HIS A 11 8.33 -12.00 -5.29
CA HIS A 11 8.74 -10.59 -5.41
C HIS A 11 7.66 -9.54 -5.11
N ASP A 12 6.51 -9.93 -4.53
CA ASP A 12 5.63 -8.94 -3.93
C ASP A 12 6.39 -8.14 -2.86
N THR A 13 6.37 -6.82 -2.98
CA THR A 13 7.09 -5.93 -2.06
C THR A 13 6.11 -5.20 -1.16
N GLY A 14 6.27 -5.33 0.16
CA GLY A 14 5.45 -4.63 1.15
C GLY A 14 5.89 -3.18 1.35
N VAL A 15 4.95 -2.30 1.70
CA VAL A 15 5.26 -0.92 2.12
C VAL A 15 4.46 -0.50 3.34
N HIS A 16 5.13 0.19 4.27
CA HIS A 16 4.51 0.86 5.40
C HIS A 16 4.98 2.31 5.45
N LEU A 17 4.08 3.22 5.82
CA LEU A 17 4.39 4.64 5.98
C LEU A 17 3.87 5.13 7.33
N LEU A 18 4.67 5.94 8.00
CA LEU A 18 4.29 6.65 9.22
C LEU A 18 4.61 8.14 9.06
N LEU A 19 3.64 9.00 9.40
CA LEU A 19 3.82 10.44 9.48
C LEU A 19 3.81 10.88 10.94
N GLY A 20 5.00 11.17 11.48
CA GLY A 20 5.16 11.60 12.87
C GLY A 20 4.49 12.95 13.14
N GLY A 21 4.87 13.98 12.38
CA GLY A 21 4.37 15.35 12.56
C GLY A 21 2.85 15.46 12.32
N VAL A 22 2.09 15.75 13.38
CA VAL A 22 0.62 15.90 13.32
C VAL A 22 0.21 16.94 12.29
N LYS A 23 0.93 18.06 12.22
CA LYS A 23 0.70 19.16 11.25
C LYS A 23 0.82 18.76 9.77
N ASN A 24 1.42 17.59 9.48
CA ASN A 24 1.61 17.10 8.12
C ASN A 24 0.51 16.11 7.69
N ARG A 25 -0.35 15.65 8.62
CA ARG A 25 -1.44 14.71 8.33
C ARG A 25 -2.62 15.44 7.69
N GLY A 26 -3.41 14.74 6.87
CA GLY A 26 -4.59 15.32 6.19
C GLY A 26 -4.28 16.32 5.08
N ARG A 27 -3.00 16.52 4.70
CA ARG A 27 -2.57 17.47 3.67
C ARG A 27 -2.07 16.80 2.38
N GLY A 28 -2.42 15.54 2.16
CA GLY A 28 -1.97 14.75 1.00
C GLY A 28 -0.51 14.26 1.06
N VAL A 29 0.29 14.66 2.04
CA VAL A 29 1.71 14.25 2.18
C VAL A 29 1.87 12.73 2.18
N GLY A 30 1.01 12.01 2.91
CA GLY A 30 1.04 10.56 2.97
C GLY A 30 0.80 9.91 1.60
N THR A 31 -0.20 10.41 0.88
CA THR A 31 -0.52 9.98 -0.48
C THR A 31 0.68 10.18 -1.43
N THR A 32 1.29 11.37 -1.40
CA THR A 32 2.45 11.71 -2.23
C THR A 32 3.62 10.77 -1.95
N LEU A 33 3.94 10.53 -0.67
CA LEU A 33 5.04 9.64 -0.28
C LEU A 33 4.75 8.19 -0.65
N LEU A 34 3.54 7.69 -0.41
CA LEU A 34 3.15 6.32 -0.79
C LEU A 34 3.28 6.09 -2.29
N ARG A 35 2.84 7.05 -3.11
CA ARG A 35 2.99 6.98 -4.57
C ARG A 35 4.45 6.97 -4.97
N ALA A 36 5.23 7.95 -4.51
CA ALA A 36 6.63 8.09 -4.86
C ALA A 36 7.46 6.85 -4.46
N VAL A 37 7.26 6.33 -3.24
CA VAL A 37 7.97 5.13 -2.77
C VAL A 37 7.56 3.90 -3.59
N ALA A 38 6.26 3.72 -3.86
CA ALA A 38 5.80 2.59 -4.66
C ALA A 38 6.33 2.65 -6.10
N ASP A 39 6.39 3.84 -6.70
CA ASP A 39 6.97 4.02 -8.03
C ASP A 39 8.47 3.73 -8.04
N LEU A 40 9.24 4.21 -7.04
CA LEU A 40 10.65 3.88 -6.88
C LEU A 40 10.89 2.38 -6.75
N VAL A 41 10.08 1.68 -5.94
CA VAL A 41 10.16 0.22 -5.80
C VAL A 41 9.93 -0.46 -7.16
N LEU A 42 8.89 -0.06 -7.88
CA LEU A 42 8.59 -0.65 -9.19
C LEU A 42 9.65 -0.29 -10.23
N ASP A 43 10.22 0.91 -10.23
CA ASP A 43 11.25 1.29 -11.21
C ASP A 43 12.57 0.56 -10.96
N ASN A 44 12.93 0.30 -9.70
CA ASN A 44 14.25 -0.23 -9.34
C ASN A 44 14.28 -1.73 -9.03
N LEU A 45 13.13 -2.39 -8.85
CA LEU A 45 13.04 -3.84 -8.67
C LEU A 45 12.31 -4.48 -9.86
N PRO A 46 13.01 -4.87 -10.95
CA PRO A 46 12.38 -5.35 -12.18
C PRO A 46 11.47 -6.56 -11.99
N ARG A 47 11.78 -7.43 -11.01
CA ARG A 47 10.99 -8.63 -10.70
C ARG A 47 9.76 -8.33 -9.86
N CYS A 48 9.68 -7.16 -9.21
CA CYS A 48 8.52 -6.76 -8.44
C CYS A 48 7.36 -6.45 -9.39
N GLY A 49 6.33 -7.30 -9.37
CA GLY A 49 5.12 -7.14 -10.18
C GLY A 49 4.09 -6.22 -9.53
N ARG A 50 4.13 -6.08 -8.19
CA ARG A 50 3.18 -5.27 -7.43
C ARG A 50 3.73 -4.89 -6.04
N VAL A 51 3.34 -3.72 -5.57
CA VAL A 51 3.55 -3.26 -4.19
C VAL A 51 2.28 -3.53 -3.39
N VAL A 52 2.42 -4.04 -2.17
CA VAL A 52 1.30 -4.42 -1.29
C VAL A 52 1.38 -3.70 0.05
N ALA A 53 0.23 -3.49 0.68
CA ALA A 53 0.15 -2.96 2.05
C ALA A 53 -1.08 -3.49 2.79
N GLU A 54 -1.03 -3.44 4.11
CA GLU A 54 -2.07 -3.95 5.01
C GLU A 54 -2.49 -2.93 6.09
N PRO A 55 -2.93 -1.70 5.74
CA PRO A 55 -3.50 -0.80 6.74
C PRO A 55 -4.67 -1.46 7.48
N ASP A 56 -4.78 -1.20 8.79
CA ASP A 56 -5.97 -1.57 9.56
C ASP A 56 -7.21 -0.92 8.94
N LEU A 57 -8.32 -1.66 8.79
CA LEU A 57 -9.57 -1.14 8.22
C LEU A 57 -10.10 0.08 8.99
N ARG A 58 -9.85 0.14 10.30
CA ARG A 58 -10.26 1.26 11.16
C ARG A 58 -9.41 2.51 10.93
N ASN A 59 -8.24 2.37 10.31
CA ASN A 59 -7.39 3.50 9.92
C ASN A 59 -7.84 4.05 8.55
N THR A 60 -9.06 4.57 8.50
CA THR A 60 -9.68 5.11 7.28
C THR A 60 -8.83 6.19 6.60
N PRO A 61 -8.08 7.09 7.31
CA PRO A 61 -7.18 8.02 6.65
C PRO A 61 -6.03 7.31 5.91
N SER A 62 -5.48 6.24 6.48
CA SER A 62 -4.43 5.46 5.81
C SER A 62 -4.97 4.72 4.60
N VAL A 63 -6.15 4.09 4.70
CA VAL A 63 -6.80 3.42 3.56
C VAL A 63 -7.05 4.41 2.43
N SER A 64 -7.61 5.58 2.75
CA SER A 64 -7.82 6.66 1.77
C SER A 64 -6.52 7.12 1.13
N ALA A 65 -5.43 7.25 1.90
CA ALA A 65 -4.14 7.63 1.35
C ALA A 65 -3.59 6.61 0.35
N PHE A 66 -3.74 5.31 0.62
CA PHE A 66 -3.37 4.24 -0.32
C PHE A 66 -4.23 4.28 -1.60
N LEU A 67 -5.55 4.42 -1.47
CA LEU A 67 -6.46 4.56 -2.61
C LEU A 67 -6.05 5.74 -3.51
N SER A 68 -5.90 6.94 -2.91
CA SER A 68 -5.47 8.13 -3.64
C SER A 68 -4.05 8.02 -4.19
N ALA A 69 -3.19 7.20 -3.57
CA ALA A 69 -1.84 7.00 -4.08
C ALA A 69 -1.85 6.20 -5.38
N GLY A 70 -2.90 5.41 -5.64
CA GLY A 70 -3.06 4.54 -6.81
C GLY A 70 -3.03 3.05 -6.47
N PHE A 71 -3.22 2.69 -5.20
CA PHE A 71 -3.47 1.30 -4.82
C PHE A 71 -4.96 1.02 -4.94
N ARG A 72 -5.32 -0.22 -5.29
CA ARG A 72 -6.69 -0.72 -5.20
C ARG A 72 -6.88 -1.51 -3.90
N PHE A 73 -8.07 -1.42 -3.34
CA PHE A 73 -8.52 -2.35 -2.32
C PHE A 73 -8.75 -3.71 -2.97
N SER A 74 -8.05 -4.75 -2.49
CA SER A 74 -8.12 -6.09 -3.09
C SER A 74 -8.96 -7.06 -2.27
N ALA A 75 -8.86 -7.00 -0.95
CA ALA A 75 -9.57 -7.90 -0.04
C ALA A 75 -9.48 -7.36 1.40
N GLU A 76 -10.33 -7.89 2.26
CA GLU A 76 -10.11 -7.83 3.71
C GLU A 76 -9.33 -9.06 4.15
N VAL A 77 -8.44 -8.87 5.11
CA VAL A 77 -7.55 -9.92 5.59
C VAL A 77 -7.52 -9.89 7.11
N ASP A 78 -7.89 -11.01 7.73
CA ASP A 78 -7.75 -11.20 9.16
C ASP A 78 -6.29 -11.54 9.49
N LEU A 79 -5.65 -10.66 10.26
CA LEU A 79 -4.31 -10.80 10.82
C LEU A 79 -4.41 -10.95 12.36
N PRO A 80 -3.38 -11.49 13.05
CA PRO A 80 -3.47 -11.76 14.48
C PRO A 80 -3.87 -10.56 15.36
N ASP A 81 -3.52 -9.34 14.95
CA ASP A 81 -3.70 -8.10 15.70
C ASP A 81 -4.78 -7.16 15.13
N LYS A 82 -5.23 -7.40 13.89
CA LYS A 82 -6.15 -6.49 13.18
C LYS A 82 -6.87 -7.17 12.01
N ARG A 83 -8.00 -6.59 11.63
CA ARG A 83 -8.60 -6.80 10.31
C ARG A 83 -8.07 -5.73 9.36
N ALA A 84 -7.33 -6.13 8.34
CA ALA A 84 -6.62 -5.24 7.45
C ALA A 84 -7.29 -5.15 6.07
N ALA A 85 -7.14 -4.01 5.41
CA ALA A 85 -7.38 -3.87 3.99
C ALA A 85 -6.12 -4.27 3.23
N LEU A 86 -6.19 -5.32 2.41
CA LEU A 86 -5.12 -5.65 1.48
C LEU A 86 -5.17 -4.66 0.30
N MET A 87 -4.19 -3.76 0.27
CA MET A 87 -4.03 -2.74 -0.76
C MET A 87 -2.96 -3.20 -1.76
N ILE A 88 -3.23 -3.11 -3.06
CA ILE A 88 -2.32 -3.54 -4.11
C ILE A 88 -2.12 -2.44 -5.16
N ARG A 89 -0.87 -2.17 -5.55
CA ARG A 89 -0.53 -1.37 -6.73
C ARG A 89 0.27 -2.24 -7.69
N ASP A 90 -0.34 -2.61 -8.80
CA ASP A 90 0.27 -3.46 -9.83
C ASP A 90 1.14 -2.62 -10.80
N ARG A 91 2.28 -3.17 -11.24
CA ARG A 91 3.16 -2.54 -12.25
C ARG A 91 2.39 -2.22 -13.54
N THR A 92 1.59 -3.17 -14.02
CA THR A 92 0.90 -3.10 -15.32
C THR A 92 -0.12 -1.97 -15.39
N TYR A 93 -0.75 -1.62 -14.26
CA TYR A 93 -1.85 -0.65 -14.22
C TYR A 93 -1.41 0.73 -13.72
N ARG A 94 -0.12 0.93 -13.41
CA ARG A 94 0.38 2.17 -12.81
C ARG A 94 0.26 3.41 -13.71
N ALA A 95 0.22 3.21 -15.03
CA ALA A 95 0.17 4.29 -16.02
C ALA A 95 -1.26 4.76 -16.37
N GLN A 96 -2.29 4.16 -15.75
CA GLN A 96 -3.69 4.41 -16.06
C GLN A 96 -4.36 5.41 -15.09
N LEU A 97 -3.57 6.12 -14.28
CA LEU A 97 -4.03 7.05 -13.24
C LEU A 97 -3.47 8.46 -13.45
#